data_AF-A0A9P7QUT4-F1
#
_entry.id   AF-A0A9P7QUT4-F1
#
_cell.length_a   1.000
_cell.length_b   1.000
_cell.length_c   1.000
_cell.angle_alpha   90.00
_cell.angle_beta   90.00
_cell.angle_gamma   90.00
#
_symmetry.space_group_name_H-M   'P 1'
#
loop_
_entity.id
_entity.type
_entity.pdbx_description
1 polymer ?
#
loop_
_entity_poly.entity_id
_entity_poly.type
_entity_poly.pdbx_seq_one_letter_code
_entity_poly.pdbx_strand_id
1 'polypeptide(L)'
;MICSSCSSSAFFQQDLVSDVDLRLIHSLPPTMDFSKIDLSHPPLKDLTISNITENVHAINSKCADVRTRFLLEKLVTHLHDFARETNLTTAEWETAIAFLTDVGKTCTSVRQEFVLLSDVLGLSLLVDSLDHPKPPGIGATEGTVLGPFHTHEAKDVPHGEMISRDGNGEPMLVLGTVRDTRGVPIPGVRVDVWETDSKGLYDVQYDGYENPDGRAVVRSDEEGGFFFRAIVPVPYPIPGDGPVGRLLATLGRHWYRPSHFHFMFDKSGYDRLIT
;
A
#
# COMPACT_ATOMS: atom_id res chain seq x y z
N MET A 1 38.01 8.52 35.82
CA MET A 1 38.44 9.78 35.20
C MET A 1 39.10 9.40 33.87
N ILE A 2 38.43 9.65 32.73
CA ILE A 2 38.96 9.79 31.35
C ILE A 2 39.67 8.53 30.76
N CYS A 3 39.58 8.11 29.50
CA CYS A 3 38.67 8.22 28.35
C CYS A 3 39.34 7.38 27.22
N SER A 4 38.56 6.90 26.26
CA SER A 4 38.92 6.62 24.84
C SER A 4 39.87 5.47 24.45
N SER A 5 39.39 4.45 23.70
CA SER A 5 39.38 4.42 22.21
C SER A 5 39.20 3.02 21.58
N CYS A 6 38.79 3.03 20.30
CA CYS A 6 38.56 1.95 19.29
C CYS A 6 37.20 1.21 19.35
N SER A 7 36.20 1.51 18.51
CA SER A 7 36.04 1.42 17.04
C SER A 7 35.60 0.04 16.52
N SER A 8 34.36 -0.03 15.98
CA SER A 8 34.00 -0.51 14.62
C SER A 8 32.60 -1.16 14.53
N SER A 9 31.75 -0.53 13.70
CA SER A 9 30.77 -1.09 12.74
C SER A 9 29.67 -2.08 13.15
N ALA A 10 28.40 -1.67 12.92
CA ALA A 10 27.39 -2.29 12.04
C ALA A 10 26.00 -1.72 12.40
N PHE A 11 25.49 -0.67 11.74
CA PHE A 11 24.57 -0.74 10.60
C PHE A 11 23.77 -2.05 10.51
N PHE A 12 22.49 -2.03 10.90
CA PHE A 12 21.38 -2.77 10.27
C PHE A 12 20.06 -2.31 10.92
N GLN A 13 19.43 -1.30 10.32
CA GLN A 13 17.99 -1.06 10.47
C GLN A 13 17.49 -0.36 9.21
N GLN A 14 17.57 -1.12 8.11
CA GLN A 14 16.84 -0.92 6.87
C GLN A 14 16.12 -2.24 6.64
N ASP A 15 14.84 -2.13 6.31
CA ASP A 15 13.99 -3.08 5.58
C ASP A 15 12.59 -3.03 6.19
N LEU A 16 11.65 -2.45 5.44
CA LEU A 16 10.20 -2.73 5.39
C LEU A 16 9.33 -1.60 4.83
N VAL A 17 9.86 -0.85 3.87
CA VAL A 17 9.03 -0.29 2.78
C VAL A 17 9.04 -1.27 1.58
N SER A 18 9.38 -2.54 1.78
CA SER A 18 10.01 -3.38 0.75
C SER A 18 9.19 -4.50 0.10
N ASP A 19 7.88 -4.65 0.39
CA ASP A 19 7.07 -5.71 -0.26
C ASP A 19 6.06 -5.20 -1.31
N VAL A 20 6.05 -3.89 -1.59
CA VAL A 20 5.88 -3.45 -2.99
C VAL A 20 7.28 -3.57 -3.58
N ASP A 21 7.44 -4.19 -4.76
CA ASP A 21 8.73 -4.27 -5.44
C ASP A 21 9.23 -2.86 -5.85
N LEU A 22 9.71 -2.10 -4.87
CA LEU A 22 10.41 -0.84 -5.03
C LEU A 22 11.77 -1.07 -5.67
N ARG A 23 12.16 -2.29 -6.06
CA ARG A 23 13.33 -2.47 -6.92
C ARG A 23 13.15 -1.73 -8.23
N LEU A 24 11.93 -1.46 -8.70
CA LEU A 24 11.72 -0.58 -9.85
C LEU A 24 12.08 0.90 -9.61
N ILE A 25 12.14 1.36 -8.36
CA ILE A 25 12.52 2.75 -8.00
C ILE A 25 13.95 2.80 -7.43
N HIS A 26 14.43 1.74 -6.77
CA HIS A 26 15.81 1.60 -6.29
C HIS A 26 16.76 0.91 -7.27
N SER A 27 16.29 0.45 -8.44
CA SER A 27 17.13 0.12 -9.59
C SER A 27 17.32 1.29 -10.54
N LEU A 28 17.19 2.53 -10.07
CA LEU A 28 17.83 3.62 -10.80
C LEU A 28 19.33 3.27 -10.83
N PRO A 29 19.93 3.11 -12.03
CA PRO A 29 21.33 2.79 -12.12
C PRO A 29 22.12 3.79 -11.27
N PRO A 30 23.22 3.36 -10.61
CA PRO A 30 23.99 4.22 -9.72
C PRO A 30 24.30 5.51 -10.48
N THR A 31 23.70 6.62 -10.04
CA THR A 31 23.70 7.94 -10.70
C THR A 31 23.71 7.86 -12.22
N MET A 32 22.55 7.94 -12.88
CA MET A 32 22.51 8.16 -14.34
C MET A 32 23.50 9.26 -14.72
N ASP A 33 24.49 8.90 -15.53
CA ASP A 33 25.44 9.84 -16.09
C ASP A 33 24.72 10.65 -17.16
N PHE A 34 24.16 11.79 -16.77
CA PHE A 34 23.40 12.69 -17.64
C PHE A 34 24.22 13.14 -18.87
N SER A 35 25.55 13.06 -18.83
CA SER A 35 26.41 13.39 -19.98
C SER A 35 26.31 12.38 -21.13
N LYS A 36 25.79 11.18 -20.88
CA LYS A 36 25.62 10.10 -21.88
C LYS A 36 24.21 10.02 -22.46
N ILE A 37 23.32 10.94 -22.08
CA ILE A 37 21.96 10.98 -22.64
C ILE A 37 22.02 11.44 -24.09
N ASP A 38 21.43 10.66 -24.99
CA ASP A 38 21.25 11.06 -26.38
C ASP A 38 20.27 12.23 -26.47
N LEU A 39 20.81 13.41 -26.76
CA LEU A 39 20.07 14.68 -26.87
C LEU A 39 19.32 14.86 -28.20
N SER A 40 19.46 13.93 -29.15
CA SER A 40 18.67 14.01 -30.38
C SER A 40 17.17 13.80 -30.08
N HIS A 41 16.29 14.26 -30.95
CA HIS A 41 14.86 14.00 -30.83
C HIS A 41 14.33 13.47 -32.17
N PRO A 42 13.27 12.64 -32.16
CA PRO A 42 12.59 12.27 -33.40
C PRO A 42 11.94 13.51 -34.04
N PRO A 43 11.61 13.47 -35.34
CA PRO A 43 10.91 14.57 -35.99
C PRO A 43 9.63 14.95 -35.22
N LEU A 44 9.52 16.21 -34.83
CA LEU A 44 8.36 16.74 -34.10
C LEU A 44 7.50 17.59 -35.03
N LYS A 45 6.20 17.60 -34.77
CA LYS A 45 5.23 18.46 -35.46
C LYS A 45 5.09 19.79 -34.71
N ASP A 46 4.65 20.84 -35.40
CA ASP A 46 4.16 22.07 -34.76
C ASP A 46 3.04 21.73 -33.76
N LEU A 47 3.13 22.27 -32.54
CA LEU A 47 2.22 21.89 -31.45
C LEU A 47 0.83 22.50 -31.64
N THR A 48 -0.18 21.64 -31.64
CA THR A 48 -1.60 21.99 -31.60
C THR A 48 -2.30 21.22 -30.47
N ILE A 49 -3.46 21.71 -30.04
CA ILE A 49 -4.29 21.03 -29.03
C ILE A 49 -4.53 19.54 -29.38
N SER A 50 -4.66 19.23 -30.67
CA SER A 50 -4.95 17.88 -31.15
C SER A 50 -3.72 16.97 -31.28
N ASN A 51 -2.50 17.51 -31.41
CA ASN A 51 -1.31 16.70 -31.73
C ASN A 51 -0.24 16.65 -30.63
N ILE A 52 -0.38 17.42 -29.54
CA ILE A 52 0.60 17.43 -28.43
C ILE A 52 0.81 16.01 -27.87
N THR A 53 -0.23 15.18 -27.75
CA THR A 53 -0.10 13.78 -27.27
C THR A 53 0.83 12.95 -28.16
N GLU A 54 0.68 13.03 -29.48
CA GLU A 54 1.53 12.30 -30.43
C GLU A 54 2.99 12.73 -30.33
N ASN A 55 3.22 14.04 -30.17
CA ASN A 55 4.57 14.58 -29.99
C ASN A 55 5.22 14.08 -28.69
N VAL A 56 4.49 14.02 -27.57
CA VAL A 56 5.04 13.47 -26.32
C VAL A 56 5.38 11.99 -26.46
N HIS A 57 4.53 11.20 -27.13
CA HIS A 57 4.82 9.78 -27.41
C HIS A 57 6.06 9.63 -28.29
N ALA A 58 6.21 10.48 -29.31
CA ALA A 58 7.40 10.49 -30.15
C ALA A 58 8.65 10.76 -29.31
N ILE A 59 8.65 11.78 -28.45
CA ILE A 59 9.79 12.09 -27.56
C ILE A 59 10.12 10.89 -26.64
N ASN A 60 9.10 10.26 -26.05
CA ASN A 60 9.26 9.12 -25.15
C ASN A 60 9.65 7.81 -25.86
N SER A 61 9.58 7.75 -27.20
CA SER A 61 9.83 6.53 -27.98
C SER A 61 11.24 5.95 -27.79
N LYS A 62 12.19 6.79 -27.37
CA LYS A 62 13.58 6.41 -27.07
C LYS A 62 13.76 5.59 -25.79
N CYS A 63 12.74 5.50 -24.95
CA CYS A 63 12.76 4.61 -23.79
C CYS A 63 12.97 3.17 -24.26
N ALA A 64 14.10 2.57 -23.89
CA ALA A 64 14.46 1.22 -24.30
C ALA A 64 13.60 0.14 -23.60
N ASP A 65 13.17 0.41 -22.37
CA ASP A 65 12.26 -0.49 -21.64
C ASP A 65 10.85 -0.41 -22.24
N VAL A 66 10.43 -1.51 -22.86
CA VAL A 66 9.17 -1.59 -23.59
C VAL A 66 7.97 -1.45 -22.64
N ARG A 67 8.07 -1.94 -21.40
CA ARG A 67 6.96 -1.89 -20.43
C ARG A 67 6.79 -0.48 -19.88
N THR A 68 7.87 0.17 -19.45
CA THR A 68 7.88 1.57 -19.02
C THR A 68 7.37 2.48 -20.12
N ARG A 69 7.84 2.30 -21.36
CA ARG A 69 7.35 3.08 -22.51
C ARG A 69 5.84 2.91 -22.70
N PHE A 70 5.34 1.67 -22.70
CA PHE A 70 3.91 1.39 -22.81
C PHE A 70 3.09 2.06 -21.69
N LEU A 71 3.54 1.96 -20.44
CA LEU A 71 2.85 2.55 -19.29
C LEU A 71 2.80 4.08 -19.38
N LEU A 72 3.91 4.72 -19.74
CA LEU A 72 3.98 6.18 -19.91
C LEU A 72 3.16 6.67 -21.11
N GLU A 73 3.16 5.96 -22.23
CA GLU A 73 2.30 6.27 -23.38
C GLU A 73 0.82 6.26 -22.96
N LYS A 74 0.37 5.24 -22.21
CA LYS A 74 -1.00 5.18 -21.72
C LYS A 74 -1.31 6.28 -20.71
N LEU A 75 -0.42 6.53 -19.74
CA LEU A 75 -0.60 7.60 -18.76
C LEU A 75 -0.75 8.97 -19.44
N VAL A 76 0.18 9.31 -20.34
CA VAL A 76 0.14 10.59 -21.08
C VAL A 76 -1.14 10.71 -21.91
N THR A 77 -1.56 9.62 -22.56
CA THR A 77 -2.80 9.60 -23.34
C THR A 77 -4.00 9.94 -22.46
N HIS A 78 -4.20 9.20 -21.37
CA HIS A 78 -5.34 9.41 -20.45
C HIS A 78 -5.30 10.79 -19.78
N LEU A 79 -4.12 11.29 -19.40
CA LEU A 79 -3.97 12.61 -18.80
C LEU A 79 -4.34 13.73 -19.78
N HIS A 80 -3.87 13.65 -21.02
CA HIS A 80 -4.21 14.64 -22.05
C HIS A 80 -5.68 14.55 -22.48
N ASP A 81 -6.24 13.34 -22.55
CA ASP A 81 -7.67 13.16 -22.86
C ASP A 81 -8.54 13.73 -21.75
N PHE A 82 -8.21 13.51 -20.48
CA PHE A 82 -8.90 14.14 -19.34
C PHE A 82 -8.88 15.67 -19.43
N ALA A 83 -7.72 16.27 -19.74
CA ALA A 83 -7.60 17.71 -19.89
C ALA A 83 -8.46 18.27 -21.04
N ARG A 84 -8.52 17.56 -22.17
CA ARG A 84 -9.37 17.92 -23.31
C ARG A 84 -10.85 17.74 -23.02
N GLU A 85 -11.24 16.62 -22.41
CA GLU A 85 -12.61 16.27 -22.07
C GLU A 85 -13.23 17.31 -21.13
N THR A 86 -12.46 17.77 -20.15
CA THR A 86 -12.90 18.74 -19.15
C THR A 86 -12.68 20.20 -19.56
N ASN A 87 -11.97 20.45 -20.67
CA ASN A 87 -11.47 21.76 -21.05
C ASN A 87 -10.73 22.45 -19.87
N LEU A 88 -9.81 21.70 -19.25
CA LEU A 88 -9.11 22.07 -18.03
C LEU A 88 -8.47 23.45 -18.15
N THR A 89 -8.84 24.37 -17.27
CA THR A 89 -8.32 25.74 -17.28
C THR A 89 -6.96 25.83 -16.60
N THR A 90 -6.19 26.88 -16.89
CA THR A 90 -4.91 27.14 -16.22
C THR A 90 -5.08 27.24 -14.70
N ALA A 91 -6.15 27.88 -14.21
CA ALA A 91 -6.38 28.04 -12.77
C ALA A 91 -6.71 26.70 -12.07
N GLU A 92 -7.49 25.83 -12.71
CA GLU A 92 -7.75 24.47 -12.19
C GLU A 92 -6.49 23.61 -12.23
N TRP A 93 -5.68 23.73 -13.29
CA TRP A 93 -4.39 23.05 -13.39
C TRP A 93 -3.43 23.53 -12.28
N GLU A 94 -3.28 24.83 -12.04
CA GLU A 94 -2.47 25.38 -10.94
C GLU A 94 -2.93 24.87 -9.58
N THR A 95 -4.26 24.77 -9.39
CA THR A 95 -4.85 24.21 -8.17
C THR A 95 -4.49 22.73 -7.99
N ALA A 96 -4.56 21.93 -9.06
CA ALA A 96 -4.16 20.52 -9.03
C ALA A 96 -2.66 20.34 -8.75
N ILE A 97 -1.80 21.17 -9.34
CA ILE A 97 -0.35 21.16 -9.07
C ILE A 97 -0.06 21.52 -7.61
N ALA A 98 -0.73 22.53 -7.06
CA ALA A 98 -0.60 22.90 -5.65
C ALA A 98 -1.05 21.75 -4.73
N PHE A 99 -2.18 21.11 -5.04
CA PHE A 99 -2.68 19.95 -4.31
C PHE A 99 -1.66 18.79 -4.28
N LEU A 100 -1.15 18.39 -5.45
CA LEU A 100 -0.14 17.31 -5.53
C LEU A 100 1.17 17.68 -4.82
N THR A 101 1.55 18.96 -4.86
CA THR A 101 2.71 19.47 -4.12
C THR A 101 2.50 19.34 -2.61
N ASP A 102 1.32 19.69 -2.10
CA ASP A 102 0.97 19.55 -0.69
C ASP A 102 0.93 18.07 -0.26
N VAL A 103 0.42 17.18 -1.12
CA VAL A 103 0.43 15.72 -0.88
C VAL A 103 1.88 15.25 -0.69
N GLY A 104 2.79 15.62 -1.59
CA GLY A 104 4.21 15.29 -1.45
C GLY A 104 4.85 15.86 -0.18
N LYS A 105 4.58 17.12 0.17
CA LYS A 105 5.11 17.75 1.40
C LYS A 105 4.57 17.16 2.69
N THR A 106 3.40 16.53 2.64
CA THR A 106 2.76 15.88 3.80
C THR A 106 3.34 14.49 4.06
N CYS A 107 4.02 13.89 3.07
CA CYS A 107 4.65 12.59 3.24
C CYS A 107 5.86 12.66 4.19
N THR A 108 5.95 11.68 5.09
CA THR A 108 7.07 11.48 6.03
C THR A 108 7.48 10.00 6.02
N SER A 109 8.45 9.61 6.86
CA SER A 109 8.81 8.19 7.02
C SER A 109 7.68 7.31 7.58
N VAL A 110 6.69 7.92 8.26
CA VAL A 110 5.57 7.21 8.89
C VAL A 110 4.21 7.60 8.30
N ARG A 111 4.17 8.53 7.35
CA ARG A 111 2.95 8.99 6.67
C ARG A 111 3.15 9.00 5.17
N GLN A 112 2.35 8.22 4.43
CA GLN A 112 2.39 8.17 2.96
C GLN A 112 1.10 8.76 2.37
N GLU A 113 1.05 10.08 2.23
CA GLU A 113 -0.14 10.80 1.75
C GLU A 113 -0.45 10.47 0.27
N PHE A 114 0.55 10.10 -0.55
CA PHE A 114 0.32 9.61 -1.91
C PHE A 114 -0.36 8.24 -1.95
N VAL A 115 -0.04 7.35 -1.00
CA VAL A 115 -0.76 6.07 -0.85
C VAL A 115 -2.19 6.35 -0.40
N LEU A 116 -2.39 7.26 0.55
CA LEU A 116 -3.73 7.66 0.98
C LEU A 116 -4.54 8.27 -0.17
N LEU A 117 -3.92 9.09 -1.03
CA LEU A 117 -4.56 9.63 -2.24
C LEU A 117 -4.98 8.50 -3.20
N SER A 118 -4.10 7.50 -3.40
CA SER A 118 -4.40 6.30 -4.18
C SER A 118 -5.60 5.53 -3.60
N ASP A 119 -5.65 5.37 -2.28
CA ASP A 119 -6.74 4.66 -1.58
C ASP A 119 -8.09 5.36 -1.79
N VAL A 120 -8.15 6.68 -1.60
CA VAL A 120 -9.43 7.42 -1.69
C VAL A 120 -9.93 7.58 -3.13
N LEU A 121 -9.04 7.44 -4.12
CA LEU A 121 -9.36 7.39 -5.55
C LEU A 121 -9.70 5.95 -6.01
N GLY A 122 -9.54 4.94 -5.16
CA GLY A 122 -9.80 3.54 -5.47
C GLY A 122 -8.71 2.85 -6.30
N LEU A 123 -7.57 3.52 -6.53
CA LEU A 123 -6.48 2.99 -7.34
C LEU A 123 -5.77 1.82 -6.64
N SER A 124 -5.54 1.91 -5.33
CA SER A 124 -4.82 0.86 -4.58
C SER A 124 -5.55 -0.49 -4.66
N LEU A 125 -6.87 -0.47 -4.46
CA LEU A 125 -7.70 -1.68 -4.57
C LEU A 125 -7.76 -2.22 -6.00
N LEU A 126 -7.83 -1.32 -7.00
CA LEU A 126 -7.81 -1.72 -8.40
C LEU A 126 -6.50 -2.42 -8.77
N VAL A 127 -5.35 -1.87 -8.34
CA VAL A 127 -4.03 -2.46 -8.59
C VAL A 127 -3.94 -3.84 -7.93
N ASP A 128 -4.33 -3.95 -6.66
CA ASP A 128 -4.35 -5.23 -5.95
C ASP A 128 -5.21 -6.29 -6.67
N SER A 129 -6.41 -5.91 -7.11
CA SER A 129 -7.31 -6.81 -7.85
C SER A 129 -6.75 -7.27 -9.20
N LEU A 130 -5.96 -6.42 -9.87
CA LEU A 130 -5.31 -6.74 -11.15
C LEU A 130 -4.10 -7.67 -10.97
N ASP A 131 -3.36 -7.50 -9.88
CA ASP A 131 -2.15 -8.29 -9.59
C ASP A 131 -2.49 -9.66 -9.00
N HIS A 132 -3.59 -9.75 -8.24
CA HIS A 132 -4.06 -10.98 -7.58
C HIS A 132 -5.42 -11.45 -8.09
N PRO A 133 -5.63 -11.65 -9.41
CA PRO A 133 -6.94 -11.91 -9.98
C PRO A 133 -7.56 -13.20 -9.39
N LYS A 134 -8.83 -13.12 -8.99
CA LYS A 134 -9.61 -14.27 -8.52
C LYS A 134 -10.64 -14.67 -9.59
N PRO A 135 -10.37 -15.73 -10.38
CA PRO A 135 -11.31 -16.19 -11.40
C PRO A 135 -12.72 -16.45 -10.84
N PRO A 136 -13.79 -15.92 -11.48
CA PRO A 136 -15.15 -16.16 -11.03
C PRO A 136 -15.47 -17.66 -10.91
N GLY A 137 -16.14 -18.04 -9.82
CA GLY A 137 -16.62 -19.41 -9.60
C GLY A 137 -15.62 -20.37 -8.96
N ILE A 138 -14.38 -19.95 -8.67
CA ILE A 138 -13.40 -20.80 -7.95
C ILE A 138 -13.59 -20.78 -6.43
N GLY A 139 -14.36 -19.82 -5.91
CA GLY A 139 -14.62 -19.68 -4.48
C GLY A 139 -13.40 -19.29 -3.64
N ALA A 140 -12.40 -18.65 -4.23
CA ALA A 140 -11.28 -18.08 -3.48
C ALA A 140 -11.74 -16.82 -2.73
N THR A 141 -11.19 -16.59 -1.54
CA THR A 141 -11.42 -15.35 -0.80
C THR A 141 -10.89 -14.16 -1.59
N GLU A 142 -11.69 -13.08 -1.65
CA GLU A 142 -11.31 -11.83 -2.30
C GLU A 142 -10.16 -11.16 -1.54
N GLY A 143 -9.25 -10.55 -2.30
CA GLY A 143 -8.15 -9.76 -1.72
C GLY A 143 -8.59 -8.33 -1.38
N THR A 144 -7.82 -7.68 -0.51
CA THR A 144 -7.90 -6.24 -0.29
C THR A 144 -6.53 -5.66 0.04
N VAL A 145 -6.44 -4.35 0.10
CA VAL A 145 -5.21 -3.62 0.39
C VAL A 145 -4.63 -3.97 1.77
N LEU A 146 -3.30 -4.13 1.82
CA LEU A 146 -2.56 -4.37 3.07
C LEU A 146 -2.77 -3.25 4.11
N GLY A 147 -2.84 -2.01 3.64
CA GLY A 147 -2.82 -0.84 4.51
C GLY A 147 -1.43 -0.59 5.14
N PRO A 148 -1.25 0.54 5.84
CA PRO A 148 0.07 1.03 6.22
C PRO A 148 0.58 0.51 7.58
N PHE A 149 -0.18 -0.34 8.28
CA PHE A 149 0.07 -0.68 9.69
C PHE A 149 0.52 -2.14 9.94
N HIS A 150 0.79 -2.89 8.88
CA HIS A 150 1.43 -4.21 9.00
C HIS A 150 2.89 -4.07 9.46
N THR A 151 3.35 -4.99 10.31
CA THR A 151 4.75 -5.07 10.75
C THR A 151 5.17 -6.53 10.86
N HIS A 152 6.48 -6.79 10.87
CA HIS A 152 7.04 -8.13 11.09
C HIS A 152 7.28 -8.48 12.57
N GLU A 153 6.76 -7.65 13.48
CA GLU A 153 6.98 -7.80 14.91
C GLU A 153 5.90 -8.64 15.60
N ALA A 154 4.84 -9.02 14.86
CA ALA A 154 3.82 -9.94 15.33
C ALA A 154 4.46 -11.26 15.80
N LYS A 155 4.03 -11.76 16.95
CA LYS A 155 4.58 -12.99 17.57
C LYS A 155 3.76 -14.21 17.15
N ASP A 156 4.41 -15.35 16.91
CA ASP A 156 3.71 -16.64 16.83
C ASP A 156 3.05 -16.95 18.18
N VAL A 157 1.75 -17.25 18.16
CA VAL A 157 0.96 -17.60 19.33
C VAL A 157 0.22 -18.92 19.15
N PRO A 158 -0.01 -19.69 20.23
CA PRO A 158 -0.87 -20.86 20.18
C PRO A 158 -2.33 -20.46 19.91
N HIS A 159 -3.14 -21.43 19.48
CA HIS A 159 -4.57 -21.19 19.30
C HIS A 159 -5.23 -20.73 20.60
N GLY A 160 -6.11 -19.75 20.49
CA GLY A 160 -6.87 -19.19 21.63
C GLY A 160 -6.11 -18.14 22.46
N GLU A 161 -4.89 -17.77 22.08
CA GLU A 161 -4.19 -16.66 22.73
C GLU A 161 -4.94 -15.33 22.54
N MET A 162 -4.88 -14.44 23.53
CA MET A 162 -5.42 -13.08 23.41
C MET A 162 -4.41 -12.18 22.70
N ILE A 163 -4.79 -11.59 21.57
CA ILE A 163 -3.87 -10.78 20.75
C ILE A 163 -3.83 -9.30 21.14
N SER A 164 -4.80 -8.83 21.92
CA SER A 164 -4.91 -7.44 22.38
C SER A 164 -4.81 -7.34 23.90
N ARG A 165 -4.06 -6.35 24.40
CA ARG A 165 -3.97 -6.01 25.82
C ARG A 165 -4.96 -4.93 26.24
N ASP A 166 -5.77 -4.41 25.33
CA ASP A 166 -6.74 -3.35 25.63
C ASP A 166 -7.93 -3.90 26.44
N GLY A 167 -7.89 -3.64 27.75
CA GLY A 167 -8.96 -4.03 28.67
C GLY A 167 -10.29 -3.30 28.49
N ASN A 168 -10.37 -2.30 27.61
CA ASN A 168 -11.63 -1.59 27.30
C ASN A 168 -12.34 -2.16 26.07
N GLY A 169 -11.68 -3.01 25.27
CA GLY A 169 -12.30 -3.65 24.12
C GLY A 169 -13.27 -4.76 24.53
N GLU A 170 -14.37 -4.89 23.79
CA GLU A 170 -15.30 -6.00 23.95
C GLU A 170 -14.63 -7.31 23.50
N PRO A 171 -14.48 -8.33 24.36
CA PRO A 171 -13.79 -9.56 23.97
C PRO A 171 -14.51 -10.31 22.84
N MET A 172 -13.73 -10.84 21.89
CA MET A 172 -14.24 -11.61 20.76
C MET A 172 -13.39 -12.87 20.52
N LEU A 173 -14.02 -13.94 20.04
CA LEU A 173 -13.33 -15.14 19.56
C LEU A 173 -13.39 -15.18 18.03
N VAL A 174 -12.24 -15.24 17.38
CA VAL A 174 -12.14 -15.41 15.93
C VAL A 174 -11.87 -16.88 15.64
N LEU A 175 -12.74 -17.48 14.81
CA LEU A 175 -12.62 -18.86 14.33
C LEU A 175 -12.51 -18.84 12.80
N GLY A 176 -11.50 -19.51 12.26
CA GLY A 176 -11.31 -19.62 10.82
C GLY A 176 -10.88 -21.01 10.38
N THR A 177 -11.05 -21.31 9.10
CA THR A 177 -10.54 -22.53 8.48
C THR A 177 -10.00 -22.19 7.10
N VAL A 178 -8.76 -22.59 6.83
CA VAL A 178 -8.11 -22.37 5.53
C VAL A 178 -8.29 -23.61 4.66
N ARG A 179 -8.81 -23.41 3.45
CA ARG A 179 -9.05 -24.47 2.45
C ARG A 179 -8.56 -24.03 1.07
N ASP A 180 -8.21 -24.99 0.23
CA ASP A 180 -8.00 -24.74 -1.20
C ASP A 180 -9.34 -24.53 -1.92
N THR A 181 -9.30 -24.17 -3.20
CA THR A 181 -10.49 -23.95 -4.04
C THR A 181 -11.31 -25.23 -4.33
N ARG A 182 -10.84 -26.39 -3.88
CA ARG A 182 -11.56 -27.67 -3.92
C ARG A 182 -12.16 -28.04 -2.56
N GLY A 183 -11.99 -27.18 -1.56
CA GLY A 183 -12.47 -27.38 -0.19
C GLY A 183 -11.56 -28.25 0.67
N VAL A 184 -10.35 -28.61 0.21
CA VAL A 184 -9.40 -29.42 0.99
C VAL A 184 -8.73 -28.52 2.04
N PRO A 185 -8.74 -28.91 3.33
CA PRO A 185 -8.03 -28.17 4.37
C PRO A 185 -6.54 -28.01 4.08
N ILE A 186 -5.98 -26.83 4.41
CA ILE A 186 -4.56 -26.54 4.23
C ILE A 186 -3.90 -26.40 5.61
N PRO A 187 -3.05 -27.36 6.03
CA PRO A 187 -2.37 -27.31 7.31
C PRO A 187 -1.11 -26.45 7.29
N GLY A 188 -0.79 -25.85 8.44
CA GLY A 188 0.41 -25.05 8.66
C GLY A 188 0.50 -23.81 7.76
N VAL A 189 -0.64 -23.20 7.44
CA VAL A 189 -0.71 -21.86 6.82
C VAL A 189 -0.34 -20.84 7.87
N ARG A 190 0.53 -19.91 7.54
CA ARG A 190 0.91 -18.80 8.40
C ARG A 190 -0.16 -17.71 8.26
N VAL A 191 -0.87 -17.39 9.33
CA VAL A 191 -1.95 -16.40 9.37
C VAL A 191 -1.48 -15.22 10.21
N ASP A 192 -1.05 -14.14 9.55
CA ASP A 192 -0.86 -12.84 10.19
C ASP A 192 -2.20 -12.18 10.41
N VAL A 193 -2.41 -11.65 11.61
CA VAL A 193 -3.57 -10.82 11.94
C VAL A 193 -3.12 -9.55 12.64
N TRP A 194 -3.76 -8.43 12.31
CA TRP A 194 -3.64 -7.18 13.05
C TRP A 194 -4.94 -6.37 13.04
N GLU A 195 -5.18 -5.63 14.11
CA GLU A 195 -6.36 -4.80 14.33
C GLU A 195 -6.01 -3.52 15.12
N THR A 196 -6.97 -2.60 15.21
CA THR A 196 -6.88 -1.45 16.11
C THR A 196 -7.31 -1.80 17.53
N ASP A 197 -6.93 -0.97 18.50
CA ASP A 197 -7.50 -1.00 19.85
C ASP A 197 -8.96 -0.46 19.86
N SER A 198 -9.59 -0.39 21.05
CA SER A 198 -10.96 0.13 21.22
C SER A 198 -11.10 1.62 20.89
N LYS A 199 -10.00 2.36 20.68
CA LYS A 199 -9.98 3.77 20.27
C LYS A 199 -9.77 3.92 18.76
N GLY A 200 -9.58 2.84 18.03
CA GLY A 200 -9.37 2.87 16.59
C GLY A 200 -7.92 3.20 16.19
N LEU A 201 -6.94 2.90 17.06
CA LEU A 201 -5.52 3.11 16.77
C LEU A 201 -4.77 1.76 16.75
N TYR A 202 -3.88 1.59 15.77
CA TYR A 202 -2.91 0.51 15.78
C TYR A 202 -1.80 0.82 16.79
N ASP A 203 -1.22 -0.23 17.37
CA ASP A 203 -0.09 -0.16 18.30
C ASP A 203 1.06 0.76 17.83
N VAL A 204 1.44 0.66 16.56
CA VAL A 204 2.50 1.46 15.93
C VAL A 204 2.21 2.96 15.82
N GLN A 205 0.97 3.38 16.06
CA GLN A 205 0.58 4.79 16.04
C GLN A 205 0.82 5.49 17.38
N TYR A 206 1.10 4.75 18.45
CA TYR A 206 1.38 5.32 19.76
C TYR A 206 2.85 5.72 19.93
N ASP A 207 3.07 6.90 20.49
CA ASP A 207 4.39 7.31 20.97
C ASP A 207 4.88 6.35 22.05
N GLY A 208 6.14 5.92 21.96
CA GLY A 208 6.72 4.98 22.92
C GLY A 208 6.25 3.53 22.74
N TYR A 209 5.81 3.16 21.54
CA TYR A 209 5.62 1.76 21.15
C TYR A 209 6.89 0.93 21.43
N GLU A 210 6.76 -0.06 22.31
CA GLU A 210 7.86 -0.99 22.68
C GLU A 210 7.55 -2.45 22.38
N ASN A 211 6.26 -2.83 22.41
CA ASN A 211 5.83 -4.22 22.25
C ASN A 211 4.60 -4.30 21.34
N PRO A 212 4.56 -5.27 20.42
CA PRO A 212 3.42 -5.49 19.53
C PRO A 212 2.14 -5.74 20.33
N ASP A 213 1.02 -5.14 19.90
CA ASP A 213 -0.32 -5.33 20.48
C ASP A 213 -1.40 -5.31 19.39
N GLY A 214 -2.48 -6.05 19.60
CA GLY A 214 -3.53 -6.20 18.58
C GLY A 214 -3.01 -6.89 17.32
N ARG A 215 -1.92 -7.68 17.43
CA ARG A 215 -1.32 -8.40 16.30
C ARG A 215 -0.74 -9.75 16.72
N ALA A 216 -0.85 -10.74 15.85
CA ALA A 216 -0.31 -12.08 16.09
C ALA A 216 -0.08 -12.87 14.80
N VAL A 217 0.73 -13.92 14.90
CA VAL A 217 0.84 -14.97 13.89
C VAL A 217 0.22 -16.25 14.46
N VAL A 218 -0.78 -16.79 13.80
CA VAL A 218 -1.38 -18.09 14.13
C VAL A 218 -1.13 -19.06 12.98
N ARG A 219 -1.05 -20.36 13.25
CA ARG A 219 -0.88 -21.38 12.21
C ARG A 219 -2.09 -22.29 12.12
N SER A 220 -2.54 -22.59 10.91
CA SER A 220 -3.62 -23.56 10.73
C SER A 220 -3.19 -24.97 11.17
N ASP A 221 -4.11 -25.71 11.79
CA ASP A 221 -3.92 -27.11 12.20
C ASP A 221 -4.10 -28.09 11.04
N GLU A 222 -4.07 -29.41 11.32
CA GLU A 222 -4.24 -30.49 10.34
C GLU A 222 -5.59 -30.44 9.60
N GLU A 223 -6.60 -29.82 10.19
CA GLU A 223 -7.95 -29.64 9.64
C GLU A 223 -8.14 -28.25 9.03
N GLY A 224 -7.05 -27.48 8.90
CA GLY A 224 -7.01 -26.13 8.37
C GLY A 224 -7.53 -25.08 9.37
N GLY A 225 -7.91 -25.47 10.58
CA GLY A 225 -8.48 -24.61 11.60
C GLY A 225 -7.46 -23.67 12.23
N PHE A 226 -7.88 -22.44 12.55
CA PHE A 226 -7.13 -21.52 13.41
C PHE A 226 -8.10 -20.70 14.25
N PHE A 227 -7.67 -20.33 15.45
CA PHE A 227 -8.45 -19.42 16.29
C PHE A 227 -7.58 -18.63 17.27
N PHE A 228 -8.07 -17.46 17.65
CA PHE A 228 -7.46 -16.57 18.64
C PHE A 228 -8.54 -15.71 19.30
N ARG A 229 -8.23 -15.17 20.48
CA ARG A 229 -9.06 -14.17 21.16
C ARG A 229 -8.57 -12.78 20.77
N ALA A 230 -9.51 -11.89 20.56
CA ALA A 230 -9.32 -10.53 20.09
C ALA A 230 -10.29 -9.59 20.83
N ILE A 231 -10.38 -8.35 20.37
CA ILE A 231 -11.47 -7.45 20.73
C ILE A 231 -12.37 -7.20 19.51
N VAL A 232 -13.59 -6.72 19.70
CA VAL A 232 -14.47 -6.32 18.59
C VAL A 232 -13.89 -5.06 17.93
N PRO A 233 -13.58 -5.07 16.62
CA PRO A 233 -13.01 -3.91 15.96
C PRO A 233 -14.00 -2.74 15.91
N VAL A 234 -13.47 -1.53 16.03
CA VAL A 234 -14.26 -0.29 15.94
C VAL A 234 -14.01 0.43 14.61
N PRO A 235 -14.97 1.21 14.09
CA PRO A 235 -14.71 2.10 12.96
C PRO A 235 -13.73 3.18 13.38
N TYR A 236 -12.82 3.56 12.49
CA TYR A 236 -11.80 4.56 12.81
C TYR A 236 -11.49 5.48 11.62
N PRO A 237 -11.05 6.73 11.89
CA PRO A 237 -10.72 7.68 10.83
C PRO A 237 -9.35 7.39 10.20
N ILE A 238 -9.23 7.55 8.87
CA ILE A 238 -7.92 7.79 8.23
C ILE A 238 -7.41 9.20 8.57
N PRO A 239 -6.11 9.51 8.40
CA PRO A 239 -5.58 10.86 8.60
C PRO A 239 -6.36 11.90 7.79
N GLY A 240 -7.09 12.79 8.48
CA GLY A 240 -7.97 13.81 7.89
C GLY A 240 -7.42 15.23 7.90
N ASP A 241 -6.24 15.44 8.48
CA ASP A 241 -5.56 16.73 8.64
C ASP A 241 -4.75 17.16 7.40
N GLY A 242 -4.59 16.27 6.42
CA GLY A 242 -3.81 16.47 5.22
C GLY A 242 -4.60 16.98 4.00
N PRO A 243 -3.93 17.18 2.86
CA PRO A 243 -4.59 17.53 1.60
C PRO A 243 -5.65 16.50 1.19
N VAL A 244 -5.44 15.19 1.44
CA VAL A 244 -6.45 14.17 1.12
C VAL A 244 -7.71 14.35 1.96
N GLY A 245 -7.55 14.67 3.26
CA GLY A 245 -8.68 15.01 4.13
C GLY A 245 -9.47 16.22 3.62
N ARG A 246 -8.77 17.27 3.15
CA ARG A 246 -9.43 18.44 2.51
C ARG A 246 -10.19 18.05 1.25
N LEU A 247 -9.60 17.20 0.39
CA LEU A 247 -10.27 16.70 -0.82
C LEU A 247 -11.56 15.95 -0.46
N LEU A 248 -11.51 15.04 0.53
CA LEU A 248 -12.69 14.32 0.99
C LEU A 248 -13.77 15.27 1.51
N ALA A 249 -13.39 16.27 2.32
CA ALA A 249 -14.32 17.27 2.82
C ALA A 249 -14.95 18.08 1.68
N THR A 250 -14.18 18.49 0.66
CA THR A 250 -14.70 19.16 -0.54
C THR A 250 -15.71 18.30 -1.31
N LEU A 251 -15.50 16.98 -1.33
CA LEU A 251 -16.42 16.02 -1.97
C LEU A 251 -17.60 15.61 -1.07
N GLY A 252 -17.71 16.12 0.16
CA GLY A 252 -18.74 15.72 1.12
C GLY A 252 -18.59 14.27 1.62
N ARG A 253 -17.38 13.70 1.55
CA ARG A 253 -17.07 12.33 2.00
C ARG A 253 -16.55 12.33 3.43
N HIS A 254 -17.04 11.40 4.25
CA HIS A 254 -16.40 11.11 5.54
C HIS A 254 -15.10 10.32 5.33
N TRP A 255 -14.22 10.33 6.33
CA TRP A 255 -12.91 9.68 6.30
C TRP A 255 -12.81 8.49 7.28
N TYR A 256 -13.94 7.85 7.56
CA TYR A 256 -13.99 6.66 8.42
C TYR A 256 -13.90 5.37 7.62
N ARG A 257 -13.07 4.44 8.09
CA ARG A 257 -13.10 3.03 7.69
C ARG A 257 -14.10 2.28 8.57
N PRO A 258 -14.84 1.29 8.02
CA PRO A 258 -15.68 0.41 8.83
C PRO A 258 -14.80 -0.44 9.76
N SER A 259 -15.40 -1.04 10.80
CA SER A 259 -14.75 -2.07 11.62
C SER A 259 -14.23 -3.22 10.75
N HIS A 260 -12.98 -3.65 10.95
CA HIS A 260 -12.38 -4.77 10.23
C HIS A 260 -11.19 -5.37 10.99
N PHE A 261 -10.86 -6.61 10.65
CA PHE A 261 -9.53 -7.18 10.83
C PHE A 261 -8.75 -7.06 9.54
N HIS A 262 -7.43 -7.10 9.66
CA HIS A 262 -6.58 -7.45 8.55
C HIS A 262 -6.09 -8.88 8.71
N PHE A 263 -6.00 -9.59 7.59
CA PHE A 263 -5.35 -10.89 7.52
C PHE A 263 -4.32 -10.94 6.39
N MET A 264 -3.21 -11.64 6.65
CA MET A 264 -2.29 -12.08 5.61
C MET A 264 -2.03 -13.58 5.76
N PHE A 265 -2.41 -14.35 4.74
CA PHE A 265 -2.21 -15.80 4.67
C PHE A 265 -1.03 -16.10 3.77
N ASP A 266 -0.06 -16.84 4.29
CA ASP A 266 1.16 -17.21 3.57
C ASP A 266 1.43 -18.72 3.69
N LYS A 267 1.62 -19.37 2.53
CA LYS A 267 1.95 -20.79 2.42
C LYS A 267 2.67 -21.05 1.10
N SER A 268 3.83 -21.69 1.18
CA SER A 268 4.56 -22.12 -0.03
C SER A 268 3.67 -22.99 -0.94
N GLY A 269 3.65 -22.66 -2.23
CA GLY A 269 2.82 -23.32 -3.23
C GLY A 269 1.42 -22.72 -3.41
N TYR A 270 1.08 -21.68 -2.65
CA TYR A 270 -0.17 -20.92 -2.78
C TYR A 270 0.13 -19.45 -3.05
N ASP A 271 -0.82 -18.78 -3.69
CA ASP A 271 -0.83 -17.34 -3.80
C ASP A 271 -0.99 -16.73 -2.40
N ARG A 272 -0.23 -15.67 -2.09
CA ARG A 272 -0.36 -14.97 -0.81
C ARG A 272 -1.68 -14.22 -0.82
N LEU A 273 -2.46 -14.33 0.25
CA LEU A 273 -3.73 -13.63 0.38
C LEU A 273 -3.63 -12.54 1.44
N ILE A 274 -3.89 -11.29 1.04
CA ILE A 274 -4.10 -10.16 1.94
C ILE A 274 -5.58 -9.80 1.85
N THR A 275 -6.29 -9.73 2.98
CA THR A 275 -7.74 -9.47 3.04
C THR A 275 -8.18 -8.78 4.32
#